data_AF-A0A847X6G2-F1
#
_entry.id   AF-A0A847X6G2-F1
#
_cell.length_a   1.000
_cell.length_b   1.000
_cell.length_c   1.000
_cell.angle_alpha   90.00
_cell.angle_beta   90.00
_cell.angle_gamma   90.00
#
_symmetry.space_group_name_H-M   'P 1'
#
loop_
_entity.id
_entity.type
_entity.pdbx_description
1 polymer ?
#
loop_
_entity_poly.entity_id
_entity_poly.type
_entity_poly.pdbx_seq_one_letter_code
_entity_poly.pdbx_strand_id
1 'polypeptide(L)' 'MAKKKLVFENPYEEKCPILYAMSLIGGKWKIPILWHLAHYKILHYNELKRHLNGISNTVLTRCLQELE' A
#
# COMPACT_ATOMS: atom_id res chain seq x y z
N MET A 1 -29.45 -7.11 37.42
CA MET A 1 -29.30 -7.08 35.96
C MET A 1 -27.81 -7.00 35.64
N ALA A 2 -27.20 -8.11 35.21
CA ALA A 2 -25.76 -8.18 34.96
C ALA A 2 -25.42 -7.49 33.64
N LYS A 3 -24.65 -6.40 33.70
CA LYS A 3 -24.10 -5.74 32.50
C LYS A 3 -23.09 -6.71 31.87
N LYS A 4 -23.50 -7.40 30.79
CA LYS A 4 -22.61 -8.20 29.96
C LYS A 4 -21.59 -7.25 29.35
N LYS A 5 -20.38 -7.24 29.88
CA LYS A 5 -19.25 -6.48 29.34
C LYS A 5 -18.94 -7.13 27.98
N LEU A 6 -19.36 -6.49 26.89
CA LEU A 6 -18.93 -6.87 25.54
C LEU A 6 -17.43 -6.55 25.48
N VAL A 7 -16.60 -7.57 25.68
CA VAL A 7 -15.19 -7.49 25.35
C VAL A 7 -15.15 -7.44 23.83
N PHE A 8 -15.05 -6.25 23.26
CA PHE A 8 -14.69 -6.11 21.86
C PHE A 8 -13.22 -6.52 21.78
N GLU A 9 -12.97 -7.80 21.48
CA GLU A 9 -11.65 -8.25 21.05
C GLU A 9 -11.27 -7.40 19.84
N ASN A 10 -10.16 -6.69 19.96
CA ASN A 10 -9.65 -5.86 18.89
C ASN A 10 -8.91 -6.79 17.90
N PRO A 11 -9.47 -7.07 16.71
CA PRO A 11 -8.83 -7.96 15.73
C PRO A 11 -7.51 -7.41 15.17
N TYR A 12 -7.14 -6.19 15.58
CA TYR A 12 -5.90 -5.51 15.24
C TYR A 12 -4.80 -5.64 16.31
N GLU A 13 -5.06 -6.26 17.47
CA GLU A 13 -4.05 -6.49 18.53
C GLU A 13 -3.19 -7.75 18.28
N GLU A 14 -3.75 -8.80 17.70
CA GLU A 14 -2.95 -9.89 17.15
C GLU A 14 -2.27 -9.45 15.85
N LYS A 15 -1.17 -10.13 15.45
CA LYS A 15 -0.43 -9.89 14.20
C LYS A 15 -1.36 -10.05 12.99
N CYS A 16 -2.13 -9.01 12.72
CA CYS A 16 -3.16 -9.03 11.71
C CYS A 16 -2.46 -9.03 10.35
N PRO A 17 -2.57 -10.11 9.56
CA PRO A 17 -1.88 -10.19 8.28
C PRO A 17 -2.35 -9.09 7.32
N ILE A 18 -3.58 -8.59 7.51
CA ILE A 18 -4.12 -7.45 6.77
C ILE A 18 -3.38 -6.15 7.13
N LEU A 19 -3.12 -5.89 8.42
CA LEU A 19 -2.35 -4.72 8.83
C LEU A 19 -0.90 -4.82 8.36
N TYR A 20 -0.32 -6.02 8.39
CA TYR A 20 1.02 -6.26 7.86
C TYR A 20 1.07 -5.97 6.36
N ALA A 21 0.12 -6.51 5.58
CA ALA A 21 0.01 -6.21 4.16
C ALA A 21 -0.21 -4.71 3.92
N MET A 22 -1.12 -4.06 4.64
CA MET A 22 -1.32 -2.61 4.58
C MET A 22 -0.07 -1.83 4.99
N SER A 23 0.79 -2.33 5.88
CA SER A 23 2.05 -1.66 6.19
C SER A 23 3.05 -1.76 5.04
N LEU A 24 3.00 -2.84 4.25
CA LEU A 24 3.89 -3.06 3.12
C LEU A 24 3.43 -2.31 1.87
N ILE A 25 2.19 -2.54 1.45
CA ILE A 25 1.60 -1.98 0.23
C ILE A 25 0.81 -0.69 0.48
N GLY A 26 0.57 -0.33 1.74
CA GLY A 26 -0.11 0.90 2.08
C GLY A 26 0.77 2.11 1.82
N GLY A 27 0.13 3.13 1.28
CA GLY A 27 0.77 4.35 0.83
C GLY A 27 0.04 4.90 -0.37
N LYS A 28 0.03 6.23 -0.51
CA LYS A 28 -0.68 6.93 -1.58
C LYS A 28 -0.29 6.44 -2.98
N TRP A 29 0.97 6.02 -3.17
CA TRP A 29 1.52 5.74 -4.49
C TRP A 29 1.83 4.26 -4.75
N LYS A 30 2.00 3.42 -3.72
CA LYS A 30 2.35 1.99 -3.90
C LYS A 30 1.28 1.20 -4.65
N ILE A 31 0.01 1.36 -4.28
CA ILE A 31 -1.11 0.68 -4.96
C ILE A 31 -1.24 1.13 -6.43
N PRO A 32 -1.26 2.44 -6.75
CA PRO A 32 -1.22 2.90 -8.14
C PRO A 32 -0.03 2.38 -8.94
N ILE A 33 1.17 2.37 -8.36
CA ILE A 33 2.38 1.83 -9.01
C ILE A 33 2.18 0.35 -9.36
N LEU A 34 1.77 -0.47 -8.37
CA LEU A 34 1.52 -1.89 -8.57
C LEU A 34 0.44 -2.15 -9.62
N TRP A 35 -0.62 -1.35 -9.64
CA TRP A 35 -1.68 -1.49 -10.65
C TRP A 35 -1.16 -1.25 -12.07
N HIS A 36 -0.33 -0.21 -12.27
CA HIS A 36 0.27 0.06 -13.57
C HIS A 36 1.28 -1.04 -13.95
N LEU A 37 2.10 -1.51 -13.02
CA LEU A 37 3.04 -2.60 -13.28
C LEU A 37 2.33 -3.93 -13.60
N ALA A 38 1.17 -4.19 -12.99
CA ALA A 38 0.37 -5.38 -13.28
C ALA A 38 -0.36 -5.28 -14.64
N HIS A 39 -0.81 -4.09 -15.01
CA HIS A 39 -1.54 -3.87 -16.26
C HIS A 39 -0.61 -3.83 -17.49
N TYR A 40 0.58 -3.23 -17.35
CA TYR A 40 1.50 -3.03 -18.46
C TYR A 40 2.70 -3.98 -18.35
N LYS A 41 2.96 -4.76 -19.41
CA LYS A 41 4.06 -5.74 -19.42
C LYS A 41 5.46 -5.12 -19.31
N ILE A 42 5.65 -3.96 -19.93
CA ILE A 42 6.93 -3.24 -19.95
C ILE A 42 6.57 -1.76 -19.81
N LEU A 43 7.10 -1.11 -18.79
CA LEU A 43 6.79 0.28 -18.52
C LEU A 43 8.05 0.97 -18.00
N HIS A 44 8.54 1.96 -18.75
CA HIS A 44 9.74 2.69 -18.34
C HIS A 44 9.43 3.67 -17.21
N TYR A 45 10.45 4.01 -16.42
CA TYR A 45 10.32 4.93 -15.28
C TYR A 45 9.62 6.25 -15.65
N ASN A 46 9.98 6.84 -16.79
CA ASN A 46 9.39 8.11 -17.25
C ASN A 46 7.93 7.96 -17.69
N GLU A 47 7.54 6.79 -18.21
CA GLU A 47 6.15 6.51 -18.54
C GLU A 47 5.33 6.30 -17.28
N LEU A 48 5.85 5.55 -16.31
CA LEU A 48 5.20 5.31 -15.01
C LEU A 48 4.92 6.63 -14.31
N LYS A 49 5.91 7.52 -14.31
CA LYS A 49 5.77 8.87 -13.77
C LYS A 49 4.69 9.69 -14.49
N ARG A 50 4.57 9.57 -15.81
CA ARG A 50 3.53 10.28 -16.59
C ARG A 50 2.13 9.75 -16.27
N HIS A 51 1.99 8.44 -16.09
CA HIS A 51 0.74 7.84 -15.65
C HIS A 51 0.37 8.25 -14.22
N LEU A 52 1.37 8.40 -13.34
CA LEU A 52 1.21 8.84 -11.96
C LEU A 52 1.32 10.37 -11.85
N ASN A 53 0.37 11.08 -12.46
CA ASN A 53 0.38 12.54 -12.52
C ASN A 53 0.44 13.15 -11.10
N GLY A 54 1.52 13.89 -10.79
CA GLY A 54 1.74 14.54 -9.49
C GLY A 54 2.66 13.79 -8.53
N ILE A 55 3.26 12.65 -8.91
CA ILE A 55 4.31 12.00 -8.12
C ILE A 55 5.66 12.71 -8.34
N SER A 56 6.40 12.95 -7.26
CA SER A 56 7.78 13.44 -7.34
C SER A 56 8.74 12.30 -7.66
N ASN A 57 9.87 12.62 -8.30
CA ASN A 57 10.89 11.62 -8.62
C ASN A 57 11.36 10.87 -7.36
N THR A 58 11.64 11.62 -6.28
CA THR A 58 12.13 11.06 -5.03
C THR A 58 11.14 10.07 -4.41
N VAL A 59 9.84 10.39 -4.47
CA VAL A 59 8.80 9.49 -3.94
C VAL A 59 8.62 8.27 -4.82
N LEU A 60 8.66 8.43 -6.15
CA LEU A 60 8.57 7.30 -7.08
C LEU A 60 9.75 6.33 -6.90
N THR A 61 10.98 6.84 -6.85
CA THR A 61 12.18 6.02 -6.61
C THR A 61 12.10 5.29 -5.27
N ARG A 62 11.72 5.99 -4.19
CA ARG A 62 11.58 5.37 -2.87
C ARG A 62 10.50 4.30 -2.87
N CYS A 63 9.34 4.54 -3.47
CA CYS A 63 8.28 3.55 -3.55
C CYS A 63 8.71 2.32 -4.36
N LEU A 64 9.47 2.49 -5.44
CA LEU A 64 10.03 1.36 -6.20
C LEU A 64 11.06 0.57 -5.39
N GLN A 65 11.95 1.24 -4.66
CA GLN A 65 12.91 0.58 -3.76
C GLN A 65 12.24 -0.16 -2.59
N GLU A 66 11.11 0.35 -2.08
CA GLU A 66 10.34 -0.33 -1.03
C GLU A 66 9.49 -1.50 -1.57
N LEU A 67 9.34 -1.63 -2.89
CA LEU A 67 8.59 -2.70 -3.56
C LEU A 67 9.49 -3.76 -4.23
N GLU A 68 10.79 -3.48 -4.36
CA GLU A 68 11.84 -4.44 -4.75
C GLU A 68 12.15 -5.39 -3.58
#